data_AF-A0A1V4Z1D9-F1
#
_entry.id   AF-A0A1V4Z1D9-F1
#
_cell.length_a   1.000
_cell.length_b   1.000
_cell.length_c   1.000
_cell.angle_alpha   90.00
_cell.angle_beta   90.00
_cell.angle_gamma   90.00
#
_symmetry.space_group_name_H-M   'P 1'
#
loop_
_entity.id
_entity.type
_entity.pdbx_description
1 polymer ?
#
loop_
_entity_poly.entity_id
_entity_poly.type
_entity_poly.pdbx_seq_one_letter_code
_entity_poly.pdbx_strand_id
1 'polypeptide(L)' 'MKKALDLQGFDVVRSYIFGDRKAAKFGGKAVGMPDHAGYALGYFIVQAYMERTGKDIVETTFTPAAEIIRGSKFFD' A
#
# COMPACT_ATOMS: atom_id res chain seq x y z
N MET A 1 -6.63 -1.13 8.17
CA MET A 1 -6.13 -1.00 6.77
C MET A 1 -6.98 -1.71 5.73
N LYS A 2 -7.53 -2.92 5.95
CA LYS A 2 -8.32 -3.64 4.92
C LYS A 2 -9.45 -2.80 4.28
N LYS A 3 -10.19 -2.04 5.09
CA LYS A 3 -11.25 -1.10 4.60
C LYS A 3 -10.73 0.12 3.83
N ALA A 4 -9.43 0.42 3.92
CA ALA A 4 -8.82 1.59 3.28
C ALA A 4 -8.30 1.29 1.87
N LEU A 5 -8.30 0.03 1.44
CA LEU A 5 -7.82 -0.39 0.12
C LEU A 5 -8.68 0.14 -1.03
N ASP A 6 -9.96 0.39 -0.78
CA ASP A 6 -10.91 0.89 -1.78
C ASP A 6 -10.99 2.43 -1.81
N LEU A 7 -10.22 3.13 -0.97
CA LEU A 7 -10.16 4.58 -0.97
C LEU A 7 -9.47 5.08 -2.23
N GLN A 8 -10.06 6.09 -2.86
CA GLN A 8 -9.56 6.72 -4.07
C GLN A 8 -9.30 8.21 -3.83
N GLY A 9 -8.60 8.85 -4.77
CA GLY A 9 -8.19 10.24 -4.67
C GLY A 9 -6.83 10.39 -3.98
N PHE A 10 -5.90 11.08 -4.65
CA PHE A 10 -4.55 11.27 -4.11
C PHE A 10 -4.55 12.08 -2.82
N ASP A 11 -5.49 13.01 -2.67
CA ASP A 11 -5.70 13.82 -1.47
C ASP A 11 -6.00 12.99 -0.22
N VAL A 12 -6.73 11.87 -0.40
CA VAL A 12 -7.06 10.89 0.65
C VAL A 12 -5.90 9.89 0.84
N VAL A 13 -5.46 9.25 -0.24
CA VAL A 13 -4.51 8.12 -0.21
C VAL A 13 -3.12 8.56 0.29
N ARG A 14 -2.69 9.79 -0.01
CA ARG A 14 -1.37 10.31 0.43
C ARG A 14 -1.16 10.30 1.94
N SER A 15 -2.23 10.34 2.75
CA SER A 15 -2.13 10.26 4.21
C SER A 15 -1.70 8.85 4.66
N TYR A 16 -2.13 7.82 3.93
CA TYR A 16 -1.71 6.42 4.16
C TYR A 16 -0.31 6.14 3.60
N ILE A 17 0.08 6.83 2.53
CA ILE A 17 1.43 6.70 1.92
C ILE A 17 2.48 7.37 2.81
N PHE A 18 2.28 8.65 3.16
CA PHE A 18 3.31 9.48 3.76
C PHE A 18 3.24 9.57 5.29
N GLY A 19 2.10 9.24 5.90
CA GLY A 19 1.90 9.34 7.34
C GLY A 19 1.40 10.70 7.82
N ASP A 20 1.00 10.73 9.10
CA ASP A 20 0.27 11.86 9.69
C ASP A 20 1.08 13.15 9.73
N ARG A 21 2.40 13.07 9.94
CA ARG A 21 3.26 14.27 9.98
C ARG A 21 3.27 15.00 8.65
N LYS A 22 3.26 14.25 7.53
CA LYS A 22 3.20 14.84 6.19
C LYS A 22 1.78 15.26 5.84
N ALA A 23 0.77 14.47 6.22
CA ALA A 23 -0.63 14.85 6.05
C ALA A 23 -0.92 16.23 6.67
N ALA A 24 -0.49 16.47 7.91
CA ALA A 24 -0.65 17.75 8.60
C ALA A 24 -0.02 18.94 7.83
N LYS A 25 1.14 18.75 7.19
CA LYS A 25 1.81 19.81 6.41
C LYS A 25 1.08 20.17 5.13
N PHE A 26 0.37 19.22 4.53
CA PHE A 26 -0.27 19.40 3.23
C PHE A 26 -1.80 19.48 3.29
N GLY A 27 -2.38 19.69 4.48
CA GLY A 27 -3.83 19.77 4.68
C GLY A 27 -4.57 18.44 4.54
N GLY A 28 -3.86 17.32 4.66
CA GLY A 28 -4.45 15.98 4.73
C GLY A 28 -4.95 15.63 6.13
N LYS A 29 -5.84 14.65 6.21
CA LYS A 29 -6.39 14.15 7.48
C LYS A 29 -5.40 13.20 8.15
N ALA A 30 -5.15 13.37 9.45
CA ALA A 30 -4.43 12.38 10.25
C ALA A 30 -5.28 11.11 10.39
N VAL A 31 -4.68 9.96 10.07
CA VAL A 31 -5.35 8.64 10.03
C VAL A 31 -4.70 7.63 10.98
N GLY A 32 -3.77 8.09 11.83
CA GLY A 32 -3.03 7.26 12.79
C GLY A 32 -1.85 6.53 12.14
N MET A 33 -1.32 7.06 11.04
CA MET A 33 -0.29 6.38 10.25
C MET A 33 1.11 6.92 10.55
N PRO A 34 2.09 6.05 10.87
CA PRO A 34 3.49 6.45 10.95
C PRO A 34 4.01 6.97 9.62
N ASP A 35 5.09 7.75 9.69
CA ASP A 35 5.76 8.27 8.50
C ASP A 35 6.14 7.14 7.53
N HIS A 36 5.75 7.31 6.26
CA HIS A 36 6.10 6.41 5.15
C HIS A 36 5.60 4.96 5.30
N ALA A 37 4.66 4.69 6.21
CA ALA A 37 4.19 3.33 6.46
C ALA A 37 3.55 2.69 5.21
N GLY A 38 2.90 3.46 4.35
CA GLY A 38 2.33 2.93 3.10
C GLY A 38 3.39 2.43 2.11
N TYR A 39 4.57 3.07 2.05
CA TYR A 39 5.69 2.58 1.24
C TYR A 39 6.25 1.27 1.79
N ALA A 40 6.53 1.22 3.10
CA ALA A 40 7.05 0.03 3.73
C ALA A 40 6.08 -1.16 3.59
N LEU A 41 4.80 -0.92 3.83
CA LEU A 41 3.77 -1.95 3.68
C LEU A 41 3.65 -2.43 2.23
N GLY A 42 3.62 -1.50 1.26
CA GLY A 42 3.54 -1.85 -0.15
C GLY A 42 4.70 -2.75 -0.60
N TYR A 43 5.91 -2.45 -0.12
CA TYR A 43 7.09 -3.30 -0.34
C TYR A 43 6.86 -4.74 0.17
N PHE A 44 6.45 -4.91 1.43
CA PHE A 44 6.23 -6.25 1.99
C PHE A 44 5.10 -7.01 1.31
N ILE A 45 4.03 -6.33 0.89
CA ILE A 45 2.93 -6.95 0.14
C ILE A 45 3.42 -7.50 -1.20
N VAL A 46 4.24 -6.73 -1.93
CA VAL A 46 4.82 -7.16 -3.22
C VAL A 46 5.78 -8.32 -3.02
N GLN A 47 6.66 -8.27 -2.00
CA GLN A 47 7.56 -9.38 -1.68
C GLN A 47 6.79 -10.66 -1.36
N ALA A 48 5.80 -10.59 -0.48
CA ALA A 48 4.97 -11.75 -0.13
C ALA A 48 4.24 -12.33 -1.34
N TYR A 49 3.79 -11.49 -2.28
CA TYR A 49 3.19 -11.96 -3.53
C TYR A 49 4.20 -12.72 -4.40
N MET A 50 5.40 -12.17 -4.61
CA MET A 50 6.45 -12.80 -5.41
C MET A 50 6.89 -14.14 -4.80
N GLU A 51 7.15 -14.18 -3.49
CA GLU A 51 7.53 -15.41 -2.77
C GLU A 51 6.48 -16.51 -2.92
N ARG A 52 5.18 -16.15 -2.91
CA ARG A 52 4.08 -17.12 -2.97
C ARG A 52 3.74 -17.60 -4.37
N THR A 53 4.01 -16.78 -5.39
CA THR A 53 3.64 -17.08 -6.77
C THR A 53 4.81 -17.54 -7.63
N GLY A 54 6.05 -17.26 -7.20
CA GLY A 54 7.25 -17.50 -7.99
C GLY A 54 7.44 -16.51 -9.15
N LYS A 55 6.56 -15.51 -9.30
CA LYS A 55 6.70 -14.47 -10.33
C LYS A 55 7.89 -13.57 -10.04
N ASP A 56 8.60 -13.17 -11.09
CA ASP A 56 9.70 -12.23 -10.95
C ASP A 56 9.22 -10.77 -10.83
N ILE A 57 10.17 -9.85 -10.66
CA ILE A 57 9.86 -8.42 -10.50
C ILE A 57 9.30 -7.79 -11.79
N VAL A 58 9.70 -8.28 -12.96
CA VAL A 58 9.25 -7.76 -14.25
C VAL A 58 7.79 -8.12 -14.44
N GLU A 59 7.44 -9.39 -14.25
CA GLU A 59 6.05 -9.88 -14.30
C GLU A 59 5.19 -9.18 -13.24
N THR A 60 5.72 -9.02 -12.02
CA THR A 60 4.98 -8.39 -10.92
C THR A 60 4.72 -6.91 -11.18
N THR A 61 5.62 -6.20 -11.87
CA THR A 61 5.44 -4.78 -12.24
C THR A 61 4.22 -4.56 -13.13
N PHE A 62 3.89 -5.52 -14.00
CA PHE A 62 2.72 -5.46 -14.88
C PHE A 62 1.48 -6.13 -14.27
N THR A 63 1.59 -6.72 -13.08
CA THR A 63 0.47 -7.39 -12.42
C THR A 63 -0.46 -6.35 -11.77
N PRO A 64 -1.80 -6.44 -11.97
CA PRO A 64 -2.75 -5.55 -11.30
C PRO A 64 -2.62 -5.57 -9.77
N ALA A 65 -2.68 -4.40 -9.13
CA ALA A 65 -2.53 -4.28 -7.68
C ALA A 65 -3.50 -5.17 -6.87
N ALA A 66 -4.75 -5.32 -7.34
CA ALA A 66 -5.74 -6.19 -6.71
C ALA A 66 -5.33 -7.68 -6.72
N GLU A 67 -4.65 -8.13 -7.77
CA GLU A 67 -4.09 -9.49 -7.84
C GLU A 67 -2.91 -9.65 -6.88
N ILE A 68 -2.01 -8.66 -6.84
CA ILE A 68 -0.88 -8.64 -5.89
C ILE A 68 -1.40 -8.72 -4.45
N ILE A 69 -2.34 -7.86 -4.08
CA ILE A 69 -2.93 -7.82 -2.73
C ILE A 69 -3.56 -9.19 -2.38
N ARG A 70 -4.39 -9.75 -3.27
CA ARG A 70 -5.04 -11.04 -3.04
C ARG A 70 -4.05 -12.20 -2.94
N GLY A 71 -3.03 -12.23 -3.79
CA GLY A 71 -2.01 -13.29 -3.82
C GLY A 71 -1.01 -13.20 -2.65
N SER A 72 -0.76 -11.99 -2.15
CA SER A 72 0.14 -11.76 -1.01
C SER A 72 -0.36 -12.37 0.30
N LYS A 73 -1.68 -12.56 0.45
CA LYS A 73 -2.33 -13.04 1.69
C LYS A 73 -2.06 -12.15 2.92
N PHE A 74 -1.62 -10.92 2.71
CA PHE A 74 -1.20 -10.02 3.79
C PHE A 74 -2.36 -9.50 4.67
N PHE A 75 -3.60 -9.50 4.13
CA PHE A 75 -4.79 -9.00 4.83
C PHE A 75 -5.84 -10.09 5.08
N ASP A 76 -5.47 -11.36 4.94
CA ASP A 76 -6.34 -12.50 5.26
C ASP A 76 -6.51 -12.64 6.79
#